data_AF-A0A2S1TZ90-F1
#
_entry.id   AF-A0A2S1TZ90-F1
#
_cell.length_a   1.000
_cell.length_b   1.000
_cell.length_c   1.000
_cell.angle_alpha   90.00
_cell.angle_beta   90.00
_cell.angle_gamma   90.00
#
_symmetry.space_group_name_H-M   'P 1'
#
loop_
_entity.id
_entity.type
_entity.pdbx_description
1 polymer ?
#
loop_
_entity_poly.entity_id
_entity_poly.type
_entity_poly.pdbx_seq_one_letter_code
_entity_poly.pdbx_strand_id
1 'polypeptide(L)'
;GRDASGGRYISLIFGTNLTDVVITGDNGTIDGQGSTWWQKFHQGKLKYTRPYLIEILHSQDIQISSLTLVNSPSWNIHPVYSSNVVVQGITIIAPVKSPNTDGINPDSCTNTKIEDCYIVSGDDCVAVKSGWDEYGIKYAMP
;
A
#
# COMPACT_ATOMS: atom_id res chain seq x y z
N GLY A 1 -6.51 11.00 11.23
CA GLY A 1 -5.75 10.01 10.44
C GLY A 1 -4.28 10.35 10.45
N ARG A 2 -3.48 9.61 9.67
CA ARG A 2 -2.01 9.76 9.60
C ARG A 2 -1.56 11.13 9.04
N ASP A 3 -2.17 11.59 7.95
CA ASP A 3 -1.77 12.85 7.29
C ASP A 3 -2.61 14.07 7.71
N ALA A 4 -3.87 13.84 8.12
CA ALA A 4 -4.83 14.89 8.44
C ALA A 4 -5.85 14.41 9.47
N SER A 5 -6.52 15.35 10.15
CA SER A 5 -7.62 15.04 11.07
C SER A 5 -8.81 14.40 10.32
N GLY A 6 -9.63 13.64 11.05
CA GLY A 6 -10.73 12.87 10.45
C GLY A 6 -10.29 11.58 9.75
N GLY A 7 -11.07 11.16 8.75
CA GLY A 7 -10.92 9.88 8.05
C GLY A 7 -9.82 9.85 6.98
N ARG A 8 -9.83 8.77 6.19
CA ARG A 8 -8.95 8.54 5.04
C ARG A 8 -9.81 8.32 3.79
N TYR A 9 -9.35 8.79 2.64
CA TYR A 9 -9.96 8.39 1.36
C TYR A 9 -9.78 6.88 1.14
N ILE A 10 -10.77 6.22 0.55
CA ILE A 10 -10.63 4.80 0.20
C ILE A 10 -9.49 4.62 -0.81
N SER A 11 -8.75 3.52 -0.68
CA SER A 11 -7.67 3.14 -1.61
C SER A 11 -8.23 2.94 -3.03
N LEU A 12 -7.39 3.17 -4.05
CA LEU A 12 -7.83 3.08 -5.46
C LEU A 12 -8.36 1.66 -5.78
N ILE A 13 -7.65 0.64 -5.33
CA ILE A 13 -8.11 -0.74 -5.29
C ILE A 13 -8.19 -1.16 -3.82
N PHE A 14 -9.39 -1.53 -3.38
CA PHE A 14 -9.68 -1.87 -1.99
C PHE A 14 -10.46 -3.18 -1.89
N GLY A 15 -10.09 -4.03 -0.94
CA GLY A 15 -10.83 -5.24 -0.59
C GLY A 15 -10.71 -5.56 0.89
N THR A 16 -11.73 -6.21 1.47
CA THR A 16 -11.72 -6.63 2.88
C THR A 16 -12.50 -7.92 3.08
N ASN A 17 -12.04 -8.82 3.96
CA ASN A 17 -12.65 -10.13 4.23
C ASN A 17 -12.83 -10.98 2.96
N LEU A 18 -11.78 -11.05 2.14
CA LEU A 18 -11.77 -11.81 0.89
C LEU A 18 -10.92 -13.08 1.01
N THR A 19 -11.17 -14.02 0.12
CA THR A 19 -10.36 -15.22 -0.09
C THR A 19 -10.15 -15.41 -1.58
N ASP A 20 -8.97 -15.88 -1.99
CA ASP A 20 -8.62 -16.15 -3.39
C ASP A 20 -8.70 -14.89 -4.27
N VAL A 21 -7.87 -13.91 -3.93
CA VAL A 21 -7.80 -12.61 -4.63
C VAL A 21 -6.59 -12.58 -5.55
N VAL A 22 -6.83 -12.40 -6.86
CA VAL A 22 -5.78 -12.28 -7.86
C VAL A 22 -5.85 -10.92 -8.54
N ILE A 23 -4.76 -10.16 -8.48
CA ILE A 23 -4.57 -8.88 -9.17
C ILE A 23 -3.34 -9.04 -10.09
N THR A 24 -3.58 -9.11 -11.40
CA THR A 24 -2.54 -9.32 -12.42
C THR A 24 -2.81 -8.49 -13.68
N GLY A 25 -1.82 -8.32 -14.56
CA GLY A 25 -2.04 -7.50 -15.75
C GLY A 25 -1.00 -7.57 -16.86
N ASP A 26 -0.17 -8.62 -16.97
CA ASP A 26 0.83 -8.77 -18.05
C ASP A 26 1.70 -7.50 -18.26
N ASN A 27 2.23 -6.98 -17.15
CA ASN A 27 2.97 -5.72 -17.07
C ASN A 27 2.16 -4.45 -17.38
N GLY A 28 0.84 -4.53 -17.29
CA GLY A 28 -0.07 -3.38 -17.34
C GLY A 28 0.21 -2.36 -16.23
N THR A 29 -0.18 -1.10 -16.48
CA THR A 29 0.11 0.02 -15.57
C THR A 29 -1.11 0.48 -14.78
N ILE A 30 -0.94 0.68 -13.47
CA ILE A 30 -1.89 1.37 -12.60
C ILE A 30 -1.25 2.69 -12.16
N ASP A 31 -1.85 3.82 -12.57
CA ASP A 31 -1.38 5.18 -12.23
C ASP A 31 -2.25 5.81 -11.14
N GLY A 32 -1.64 6.08 -9.99
CA GLY A 32 -2.29 6.71 -8.83
C GLY A 32 -2.47 8.22 -8.93
N GLN A 33 -1.88 8.88 -9.94
CA GLN A 33 -1.93 10.33 -10.15
C GLN A 33 -1.56 11.15 -8.90
N GLY A 34 -0.51 10.72 -8.20
CA GLY A 34 -0.09 11.22 -6.88
C GLY A 34 0.30 12.69 -6.79
N SER A 35 0.62 13.35 -7.91
CA SER A 35 1.16 14.72 -7.93
C SER A 35 0.32 15.73 -7.16
N THR A 36 -1.01 15.68 -7.32
CA THR A 36 -1.94 16.59 -6.63
C THR A 36 -1.98 16.29 -5.13
N TRP A 37 -1.87 15.03 -4.74
CA TRP A 37 -1.87 14.60 -3.34
C TRP A 37 -0.60 15.06 -2.63
N TRP A 38 0.56 14.88 -3.25
CA TRP A 38 1.84 15.30 -2.69
C TRP A 38 1.93 16.82 -2.55
N GLN A 39 1.42 17.59 -3.52
CA GLN A 39 1.35 19.06 -3.42
C GLN A 39 0.48 19.49 -2.24
N LYS A 40 -0.71 18.90 -2.07
CA LYS A 40 -1.60 19.21 -0.94
C LYS A 40 -0.99 18.80 0.40
N PHE A 41 -0.27 17.67 0.45
CA PHE A 41 0.45 17.22 1.65
C PHE A 41 1.48 18.26 2.10
N HIS A 42 2.39 18.66 1.20
CA HIS A 42 3.42 19.64 1.52
C HIS A 42 2.87 21.02 1.91
N GLN A 43 1.71 21.39 1.35
CA GLN A 43 1.03 22.66 1.67
C GLN A 43 0.19 22.59 2.95
N GLY A 44 0.05 21.42 3.60
CA GLY A 44 -0.83 21.23 4.75
C GLY A 44 -2.31 21.41 4.42
N LYS A 45 -2.72 21.15 3.16
CA LYS A 45 -4.09 21.39 2.64
C LYS A 45 -4.92 20.13 2.45
N LEU A 46 -4.47 19.00 3.01
CA LEU A 46 -5.25 17.77 2.98
C LEU A 46 -6.46 17.90 3.91
N LYS A 47 -7.66 17.63 3.37
CA LYS A 47 -8.88 17.57 4.18
C LYS A 47 -9.00 16.26 4.97
N TYR A 48 -8.51 15.17 4.36
CA TYR A 48 -8.51 13.81 4.92
C TYR A 48 -7.18 13.13 4.57
N THR A 49 -6.87 12.03 5.24
CA THR A 49 -5.64 11.24 4.95
C THR A 49 -5.68 10.70 3.52
N ARG A 50 -4.52 10.69 2.84
CA ARG A 50 -4.40 10.27 1.43
C ARG A 50 -4.78 8.79 1.24
N PRO A 51 -5.34 8.39 0.08
CA PRO A 51 -5.59 6.99 -0.22
C PRO A 51 -4.28 6.26 -0.55
N TYR A 52 -4.32 4.92 -0.49
CA TYR A 52 -3.24 4.06 -1.02
C TYR A 52 -3.60 3.58 -2.42
N LEU A 53 -2.65 2.96 -3.11
CA LEU A 53 -2.91 2.41 -4.44
C LEU A 53 -3.69 1.09 -4.33
N ILE A 54 -3.12 0.09 -3.65
CA ILE A 54 -3.73 -1.22 -3.44
C ILE A 54 -3.73 -1.53 -1.94
N GLU A 55 -4.90 -1.80 -1.37
CA GLU A 55 -5.05 -2.16 0.04
C GLU A 55 -6.04 -3.31 0.21
N ILE A 56 -5.57 -4.39 0.82
CA ILE A 56 -6.38 -5.59 1.09
C ILE A 56 -6.33 -5.87 2.59
N LEU A 57 -7.49 -5.89 3.25
CA LEU A 57 -7.59 -6.07 4.70
C LEU A 57 -8.19 -7.44 5.04
N HIS A 58 -7.78 -8.06 6.15
CA HIS A 58 -8.44 -9.25 6.72
C HIS A 58 -8.69 -10.38 5.70
N SER A 59 -7.75 -10.62 4.80
CA SER A 59 -7.97 -11.52 3.67
C SER A 59 -6.93 -12.62 3.63
N GLN A 60 -7.22 -13.68 2.88
CA GLN A 60 -6.37 -14.86 2.77
C GLN A 60 -6.18 -15.24 1.29
N ASP A 61 -5.01 -15.80 0.96
CA ASP A 61 -4.68 -16.32 -0.38
C ASP A 61 -4.75 -15.19 -1.42
N ILE A 62 -3.78 -14.27 -1.32
CA ILE A 62 -3.70 -13.04 -2.11
C ILE A 62 -2.51 -13.13 -3.06
N GLN A 63 -2.74 -12.94 -4.36
CA GLN A 63 -1.71 -12.81 -5.38
C GLN A 63 -1.78 -11.45 -6.07
N ILE A 64 -0.69 -10.69 -6.00
CA ILE A 64 -0.50 -9.45 -6.76
C ILE A 64 0.74 -9.64 -7.63
N SER A 65 0.58 -9.67 -8.96
CA SER A 65 1.69 -10.03 -9.84
C SER A 65 1.70 -9.35 -11.19
N SER A 66 2.88 -9.23 -11.81
CA SER A 66 3.06 -8.78 -13.20
C SER A 66 2.36 -7.45 -13.52
N LEU A 67 2.65 -6.42 -12.71
CA LEU A 67 2.07 -5.08 -12.84
C LEU A 67 3.14 -4.01 -12.68
N THR A 68 2.93 -2.88 -13.34
CA THR A 68 3.65 -1.63 -13.11
C THR A 68 2.75 -0.66 -12.32
N LEU A 69 3.22 -0.20 -11.18
CA LEU A 69 2.54 0.74 -10.29
C LEU A 69 3.29 2.08 -10.31
N VAL A 70 2.58 3.15 -10.64
CA VAL A 70 3.20 4.48 -10.74
C VAL A 70 2.43 5.53 -9.95
N ASN A 71 3.18 6.50 -9.42
CA ASN A 71 2.64 7.72 -8.81
C ASN A 71 1.55 7.49 -7.75
N SER A 72 1.73 6.54 -6.83
CA SER A 72 0.77 6.38 -5.73
C SER A 72 0.65 7.67 -4.90
N PRO A 73 -0.57 8.08 -4.49
CA PRO A 73 -0.76 9.21 -3.57
C PRO A 73 0.00 9.08 -2.25
N SER A 74 0.20 7.84 -1.79
CA SER A 74 0.92 7.45 -0.58
C SER A 74 1.47 6.03 -0.81
N TRP A 75 1.22 5.05 0.08
CA TRP A 75 1.71 3.67 -0.07
C TRP A 75 1.20 2.97 -1.34
N ASN A 76 2.00 2.06 -1.91
CA ASN A 76 1.64 1.33 -3.13
C ASN A 76 0.86 0.04 -2.83
N ILE A 77 1.47 -0.93 -2.15
CA ILE A 77 0.82 -2.22 -1.82
C ILE A 77 0.76 -2.38 -0.31
N HIS A 78 -0.45 -2.52 0.24
CA HIS A 78 -0.69 -2.60 1.69
C HIS A 78 -1.68 -3.72 2.06
N PRO A 79 -1.23 -4.98 2.10
CA PRO A 79 -1.98 -6.04 2.76
C PRO A 79 -1.90 -5.85 4.29
N VAL A 80 -3.03 -5.96 4.97
CA VAL A 80 -3.13 -5.79 6.43
C VAL A 80 -3.92 -6.94 7.05
N TYR A 81 -3.46 -7.47 8.18
CA TYR A 81 -4.15 -8.57 8.90
C TYR A 81 -4.48 -9.75 8.00
N SER A 82 -3.57 -10.07 7.07
CA SER A 82 -3.81 -10.99 5.97
C SER A 82 -2.82 -12.15 5.97
N SER A 83 -3.17 -13.27 5.35
CA SER A 83 -2.34 -14.47 5.31
C SER A 83 -2.16 -15.01 3.89
N ASN A 84 -1.04 -15.70 3.67
CA ASN A 84 -0.68 -16.29 2.37
C ASN A 84 -0.67 -15.25 1.24
N VAL A 85 0.23 -14.28 1.37
CA VAL A 85 0.33 -13.15 0.44
C VAL A 85 1.53 -13.35 -0.49
N VAL A 86 1.31 -13.28 -1.80
CA VAL A 86 2.36 -13.31 -2.81
C VAL A 86 2.35 -12.00 -3.59
N VAL A 87 3.49 -11.30 -3.56
CA VAL A 87 3.76 -10.14 -4.40
C VAL A 87 4.95 -10.47 -5.31
N GLN A 88 4.72 -10.59 -6.61
CA GLN A 88 5.72 -11.11 -7.55
C GLN A 88 5.81 -10.32 -8.85
N GLY A 89 7.02 -10.02 -9.32
CA GLY A 89 7.20 -9.42 -10.64
C GLY A 89 6.59 -8.01 -10.75
N ILE A 90 6.55 -7.27 -9.64
CA ILE A 90 5.99 -5.91 -9.60
C ILE A 90 7.07 -4.89 -9.89
N THR A 91 6.74 -3.92 -10.75
CA THR A 91 7.52 -2.69 -10.92
C THR A 91 6.81 -1.55 -10.19
N ILE A 92 7.48 -0.88 -9.24
CA ILE A 92 6.97 0.33 -8.56
C ILE A 92 7.88 1.50 -8.93
N ILE A 93 7.28 2.57 -9.46
CA ILE A 93 8.00 3.81 -9.81
C ILE A 93 7.29 5.00 -9.19
N ALA A 94 7.92 5.60 -8.19
CA ALA A 94 7.54 6.89 -7.62
C ALA A 94 8.74 7.86 -7.67
N PRO A 95 8.51 9.18 -7.82
CA PRO A 95 9.57 10.16 -7.70
C PRO A 95 10.26 10.06 -6.34
N VAL A 96 11.59 10.06 -6.26
CA VAL A 96 12.32 9.91 -4.98
C VAL A 96 12.09 11.03 -3.95
N LYS A 97 11.33 12.06 -4.32
CA LYS A 97 10.91 13.17 -3.44
C LYS A 97 9.40 13.12 -3.11
N SER A 98 8.66 12.11 -3.54
CA SER A 98 7.24 11.97 -3.18
C SER A 98 7.09 11.46 -1.75
N PRO A 99 6.29 12.14 -0.90
CA PRO A 99 6.22 11.83 0.52
C PRO A 99 5.44 10.54 0.79
N ASN A 100 6.00 9.63 1.60
CA ASN A 100 5.36 8.41 2.08
C ASN A 100 4.84 7.52 0.95
N THR A 101 5.69 7.32 -0.06
CA THR A 101 5.35 6.48 -1.21
C THR A 101 5.90 5.07 -1.07
N ASP A 102 5.89 4.54 0.16
CA ASP A 102 6.38 3.21 0.51
C ASP A 102 5.92 2.17 -0.53
N GLY A 103 6.82 1.25 -0.90
CA GLY A 103 6.55 0.23 -1.90
C GLY A 103 5.56 -0.82 -1.38
N ILE A 104 6.07 -1.87 -0.74
CA ILE A 104 5.26 -2.99 -0.24
C ILE A 104 5.28 -3.01 1.28
N ASN A 105 4.09 -3.02 1.88
CA ASN A 105 3.89 -2.89 3.32
C ASN A 105 3.03 -4.03 3.85
N PRO A 106 3.60 -5.22 4.15
CA PRO A 106 2.89 -6.23 4.90
C PRO A 106 2.72 -5.75 6.34
N ASP A 107 1.48 -5.46 6.73
CA ASP A 107 1.15 -4.99 8.08
C ASP A 107 0.35 -6.08 8.81
N SER A 108 0.91 -6.64 9.88
CA SER A 108 0.31 -7.76 10.60
C SER A 108 -0.07 -8.94 9.69
N CYS A 109 0.82 -9.30 8.76
CA CYS A 109 0.59 -10.35 7.78
C CYS A 109 1.43 -11.61 8.09
N THR A 110 0.85 -12.78 7.83
CA THR A 110 1.52 -14.08 8.02
C THR A 110 1.75 -14.78 6.68
N ASN A 111 2.91 -15.44 6.51
CA ASN A 111 3.26 -16.15 5.28
C ASN A 111 3.21 -15.23 4.03
N THR A 112 4.03 -14.18 4.05
CA THR A 112 4.16 -13.23 2.95
C THR A 112 5.44 -13.49 2.16
N LYS A 113 5.32 -13.61 0.84
CA LYS A 113 6.43 -13.73 -0.11
C LYS A 113 6.45 -12.52 -1.03
N ILE A 114 7.60 -11.84 -1.09
CA ILE A 114 7.88 -10.74 -2.01
C ILE A 114 9.09 -11.15 -2.83
N GLU A 115 8.92 -11.32 -4.14
CA GLU A 115 10.00 -11.79 -5.02
C GLU A 115 9.97 -11.10 -6.39
N ASP A 116 11.12 -11.02 -7.05
CA ASP A 116 11.27 -10.51 -8.42
C ASP A 116 10.71 -9.09 -8.66
N CYS A 117 10.73 -8.23 -7.64
CA CYS A 117 10.20 -6.86 -7.73
C CYS A 117 11.30 -5.83 -8.00
N TYR A 118 10.97 -4.81 -8.80
CA TYR A 118 11.80 -3.62 -9.02
C TYR A 118 11.10 -2.40 -8.40
N ILE A 119 11.72 -1.78 -7.39
CA ILE A 119 11.07 -0.72 -6.59
C ILE A 119 11.94 0.53 -6.55
N VAL A 120 11.39 1.63 -7.07
CA VAL A 120 11.87 3.00 -6.86
C VAL A 120 10.80 3.76 -6.10
N SER A 121 11.12 4.16 -4.87
CA SER A 121 10.21 4.79 -3.93
C SER A 121 10.77 6.14 -3.45
N GLY A 122 9.89 7.04 -3.01
CA GLY A 122 10.27 8.24 -2.26
C GLY A 122 10.43 8.01 -0.75
N ASP A 123 10.13 6.80 -0.28
CA ASP A 123 10.22 6.34 1.11
C ASP A 123 10.72 4.88 1.13
N ASP A 124 10.38 4.06 2.12
CA ASP A 124 10.80 2.65 2.19
C ASP A 124 10.40 1.82 0.96
N CYS A 125 11.31 1.01 0.40
CA CYS A 125 10.95 0.09 -0.69
C CYS A 125 10.08 -1.08 -0.20
N VAL A 126 10.42 -1.65 0.96
CA VAL A 126 9.63 -2.67 1.66
C VAL A 126 9.69 -2.36 3.14
N ALA A 127 8.53 -2.28 3.79
CA ALA A 127 8.44 -2.03 5.22
C ALA A 127 7.45 -3.00 5.87
N VAL A 128 7.96 -3.98 6.61
CA VAL A 128 7.13 -4.88 7.42
C VAL A 128 6.64 -4.11 8.65
N LYS A 129 5.33 -4.16 8.91
CA LYS A 129 4.65 -3.44 10.00
C LYS A 129 3.76 -4.39 10.80
N SER A 130 3.31 -3.93 11.97
CA SER A 130 2.52 -4.73 12.90
C SER A 130 1.62 -3.86 13.79
N GLY A 131 0.93 -2.89 13.18
CA GLY A 131 0.14 -1.88 13.89
C GLY A 131 0.94 -0.72 14.51
N TRP A 132 0.24 0.24 15.10
CA TRP A 132 0.80 1.50 15.62
C TRP A 132 0.42 1.73 17.09
N ASP A 133 1.43 1.89 17.95
CA ASP A 133 1.32 2.26 19.38
C ASP A 133 0.22 1.50 20.13
N GLU A 134 -0.56 2.18 20.98
CA GLU A 134 -1.63 1.58 21.76
C GLU A 134 -2.72 0.93 20.91
N TYR A 135 -2.90 1.37 19.66
CA TYR A 135 -3.89 0.81 18.74
C TYR A 135 -3.47 -0.58 18.25
N GLY A 136 -2.19 -0.75 17.87
CA GLY A 136 -1.62 -2.04 17.50
C GLY A 136 -1.60 -3.00 18.70
N ILE A 137 -1.15 -2.52 19.86
CA ILE A 137 -1.15 -3.30 21.11
C ILE A 137 -2.56 -3.79 21.44
N LYS A 138 -3.57 -2.92 21.35
CA LYS A 138 -4.97 -3.27 21.63
C LYS A 138 -5.54 -4.28 20.65
N TYR A 139 -5.14 -4.20 19.37
CA TYR A 139 -5.59 -5.14 18.35
C TYR A 139 -4.98 -6.53 18.55
N ALA A 140 -3.75 -6.59 19.10
CA ALA A 140 -3.07 -7.80 19.52
C ALA A 140 -2.86 -8.84 18.40
N MET A 141 -2.60 -8.36 17.18
CA MET A 141 -2.20 -9.17 16.03
C MET A 141 -0.93 -8.56 15.41
N PRO A 142 0.24 -9.19 15.60
CA PRO A 142 1.50 -8.70 15.05
C PRO A 142 1.61 -8.97 13.54
#